data_AF-A0A3N9XLY6-F1
#
_entry.id   AF-A0A3N9XLY6-F1
#
_cell.length_a   1.000
_cell.length_b   1.000
_cell.length_c   1.000
_cell.angle_alpha   90.00
_cell.angle_beta   90.00
_cell.angle_gamma   90.00
#
_symmetry.space_group_name_H-M   'P 1'
#
loop_
_entity.id
_entity.type
_entity.pdbx_description
1 polymer ?
#
loop_
_entity_poly.entity_id
_entity_poly.type
_entity_poly.pdbx_seq_one_letter_code
_entity_poly.pdbx_strand_id
1 'polypeptide(L)' 'MPDEPPDRKSKPRPEPRKPQTGDVLHLTRAASVQFLCPIFVRVIRVLDWPTYDGWLWIDGYELAGNGDAVAR' A
#
# COMPACT_ATOMS: atom_id res chain seq x y z
N MET A 1 12.78 -40.32 17.88
CA MET A 1 11.98 -39.55 16.91
C MET A 1 12.50 -38.12 16.96
N PRO A 2 13.12 -37.58 15.90
CA PRO A 2 13.28 -36.14 15.80
C PRO A 2 11.99 -35.56 15.18
N ASP A 3 11.15 -34.94 16.00
CA ASP A 3 10.11 -34.04 15.50
C ASP A 3 10.80 -32.75 15.05
N GLU A 4 11.15 -32.68 13.76
CA GLU A 4 11.56 -31.43 13.14
C GLU A 4 10.29 -30.56 13.00
N PRO A 5 10.19 -29.40 13.68
CA PRO A 5 9.02 -28.56 13.55
C PRO A 5 8.96 -28.03 12.11
N PRO A 6 7.78 -28.03 11.46
CA PRO A 6 7.68 -27.67 10.06
C PRO A 6 8.13 -26.22 9.85
N ASP A 7 9.11 -26.06 8.94
CA ASP A 7 9.52 -24.80 8.35
C ASP A 7 8.28 -23.95 8.02
N ARG A 8 8.00 -22.98 8.88
CA ARG A 8 6.96 -21.98 8.63
C ARG A 8 7.48 -21.14 7.47
N LYS A 9 7.13 -21.54 6.24
CA LYS A 9 7.45 -20.81 5.02
C LYS A 9 7.00 -19.36 5.19
N SER A 10 7.93 -18.50 5.59
CA SER A 10 7.76 -17.06 5.60
C SER A 10 7.41 -16.69 4.17
N LYS A 11 6.17 -16.25 3.93
CA LYS A 11 5.78 -15.76 2.62
C LYS A 11 6.80 -14.71 2.20
N PRO A 12 7.31 -14.73 0.95
CA PRO A 12 8.27 -13.73 0.50
C PRO A 12 7.68 -12.36 0.83
N ARG A 13 8.43 -11.59 1.62
CA ARG A 13 8.12 -10.19 1.89
C ARG A 13 7.90 -9.56 0.51
N PRO A 14 6.72 -8.96 0.23
CA PRO A 14 6.51 -8.37 -1.07
C PRO A 14 7.63 -7.36 -1.28
N GLU A 15 8.48 -7.62 -2.29
CA GLU A 15 9.39 -6.63 -2.85
C GLU A 15 8.59 -5.34 -3.02
N PRO A 16 9.14 -4.15 -2.69
CA PRO A 16 8.43 -2.90 -2.83
C PRO A 16 8.13 -2.67 -4.31
N ARG A 17 6.99 -3.19 -4.75
CA ARG A 17 6.46 -2.97 -6.09
C ARG A 17 6.08 -1.50 -6.15
N LYS A 18 6.54 -0.83 -7.21
CA LYS A 18 6.06 0.50 -7.52
C LYS A 18 4.53 0.41 -7.64
N PRO A 19 3.77 1.25 -6.92
CA PRO A 19 2.33 1.29 -7.04
C PRO A 19 1.92 1.41 -8.51
N GLN A 20 0.90 0.66 -8.93
CA GLN A 20 0.35 0.75 -10.27
C GLN A 20 -1.10 1.22 -10.22
N THR A 21 -1.60 1.70 -11.36
CA THR A 21 -3.02 2.00 -11.53
C THR A 21 -3.86 0.76 -11.20
N GLY A 22 -4.86 0.93 -10.34
CA GLY A 22 -5.76 -0.11 -9.86
C GLY A 22 -5.38 -0.70 -8.50
N ASP A 23 -4.14 -0.48 -8.03
CA ASP A 23 -3.68 -0.95 -6.73
C ASP A 23 -4.38 -0.23 -5.57
N VAL A 24 -4.56 -0.96 -4.48
CA VAL A 24 -5.02 -0.41 -3.20
C VAL A 24 -3.82 -0.26 -2.29
N LEU A 25 -3.55 0.99 -1.90
CA LEU A 25 -2.48 1.34 -0.99
C LEU A 25 -3.03 1.63 0.39
N HIS A 26 -2.34 1.13 1.41
CA HIS A 26 -2.62 1.49 2.80
C HIS A 26 -1.75 2.68 3.18
N LEU A 27 -2.29 3.90 3.07
CA LEU A 27 -1.59 5.12 3.43
C LEU A 27 -1.63 5.27 4.95
N THR A 28 -0.49 4.99 5.56
CA THR A 28 -0.26 5.15 6.99
C THR A 28 0.69 6.30 7.24
N ARG A 29 0.98 6.60 8.50
CA ARG A 29 1.99 7.58 8.90
C ARG A 29 3.38 7.37 8.25
N ALA A 30 3.69 6.15 7.80
CA ALA A 30 4.94 5.86 7.07
C ALA A 30 4.97 6.49 5.66
N ALA A 31 3.81 6.76 5.06
CA ALA A 31 3.69 7.42 3.77
C ALA A 31 3.71 8.95 3.90
N SER A 32 3.03 9.50 4.91
CA SER A 32 3.09 10.93 5.26
C SER A 32 2.58 11.15 6.68
N VAL A 33 3.11 12.16 7.37
CA VAL A 33 2.71 12.53 8.74
C VAL A 33 1.25 12.98 8.84
N GLN A 34 0.64 13.37 7.71
CA GLN A 34 -0.77 13.76 7.64
C GLN A 34 -1.72 12.56 7.83
N PHE A 35 -1.26 11.32 7.56
CA PHE A 35 -2.03 10.10 7.75
C PHE A 35 -1.91 9.56 9.18
N LEU A 36 -2.31 10.38 10.16
CA LEU A 36 -2.42 9.95 11.56
C LEU A 36 -3.47 8.83 11.72
N CYS A 37 -4.59 8.96 11.02
CA CYS A 37 -5.54 7.88 10.80
C CYS A 37 -5.18 7.21 9.48
N PRO A 38 -4.80 5.91 9.49
CA PRO A 38 -4.45 5.23 8.26
C PRO A 38 -5.69 5.06 7.38
N ILE A 39 -5.54 5.32 6.09
CA ILE A 39 -6.61 5.21 5.09
C ILE A 39 -6.20 4.24 4.00
N PHE A 40 -7.17 3.59 3.37
CA PHE A 40 -6.95 2.82 2.16
C PHE A 40 -7.24 3.72 0.97
N VAL A 41 -6.36 3.76 -0.03
CA VAL A 41 -6.56 4.57 -1.24
C VAL A 41 -6.38 3.68 -2.45
N ARG A 42 -7.33 3.74 -3.38
CA ARG A 42 -7.20 3.06 -4.67
C ARG A 42 -6.60 3.99 -5.71
N VAL A 43 -5.47 3.62 -6.26
CA VAL A 43 -4.74 4.37 -7.28
C VAL A 43 -5.54 4.31 -8.59
N ILE A 44 -5.94 5.48 -9.10
CA ILE A 44 -6.55 5.65 -10.43
C ILE A 44 -5.47 5.99 -11.45
N ARG A 45 -4.44 6.72 -11.04
CA ARG A 45 -3.34 7.12 -11.92
C ARG A 45 -2.07 7.29 -11.11
N VAL A 46 -0.96 6.83 -11.67
CA VAL A 46 0.38 7.19 -11.19
C VAL A 46 0.87 8.35 -12.05
N LEU A 47 1.33 9.42 -11.40
CA LEU A 47 1.84 10.61 -12.05
C LEU A 47 3.36 10.52 -12.11
N ASP A 48 3.94 10.56 -13.31
CA ASP A 48 5.40 10.59 -13.53
C ASP A 48 6.02 11.97 -13.22
N TRP A 49 5.49 12.66 -12.21
CA TRP A 49 5.95 13.99 -11.84
C TRP A 49 7.27 13.90 -11.08
N PRO A 50 8.21 14.83 -11.33
CA PRO A 50 9.47 14.87 -10.61
C PRO A 50 9.18 15.09 -9.11
N THR A 51 9.68 14.17 -8.29
CA THR A 51 9.56 14.20 -6.83
C THR A 51 10.85 13.67 -6.20
N TYR A 52 10.94 13.74 -4.87
CA TYR A 52 12.11 13.30 -4.13
C TYR A 52 12.35 11.78 -4.28
N ASP A 53 13.61 11.36 -4.16
CA ASP A 53 13.95 9.93 -4.19
C ASP A 53 13.14 9.14 -3.15
N GLY A 54 12.47 8.09 -3.62
CA GLY A 54 11.58 7.26 -2.80
C GLY A 54 10.14 7.76 -2.68
N TRP A 55 9.81 8.92 -3.25
CA TRP A 55 8.44 9.44 -3.33
C TRP A 55 7.83 9.16 -4.70
N LEU A 56 6.50 9.08 -4.74
CA LEU A 56 5.72 8.88 -5.97
C LEU A 56 4.42 9.67 -5.88
N TRP A 57 4.03 10.32 -6.96
CA TRP A 57 2.74 10.96 -7.06
C TRP A 57 1.69 9.96 -7.54
N ILE A 58 0.62 9.83 -6.75
CA ILE A 58 -0.52 8.98 -7.07
C ILE A 58 -1.79 9.81 -6.98
N ASP A 59 -2.70 9.57 -7.91
CA ASP A 59 -4.06 10.07 -7.91
C ASP A 59 -4.97 8.88 -7.60
N GLY A 60 -5.84 9.02 -6.62
CA GLY A 60 -6.64 7.93 -6.09
C GLY A 60 -7.75 8.41 -5.16
N TYR A 61 -8.73 7.54 -4.93
CA TYR A 61 -9.82 7.80 -3.98
C TYR A 61 -9.70 6.93 -2.74
N GLU A 62 -10.17 7.43 -1.61
CA GLU A 62 -10.22 6.68 -0.35
C GLU A 62 -11.22 5.52 -0.42
N LEU A 63 -10.86 4.39 0.17
CA LEU A 63 -11.72 3.24 0.42
C LEU A 63 -12.12 3.23 1.90
N ALA A 64 -13.39 2.93 2.16
CA ALA A 64 -13.90 2.77 3.51
C ALA A 64 -13.24 1.56 4.17
N GLY A 65 -13.28 1.49 5.51
CA GLY A 65 -12.69 0.39 6.29
C GLY A 65 -13.24 -1.01 5.98
N ASN A 66 -14.27 -1.12 5.14
CA ASN A 66 -14.85 -2.35 4.60
C ASN A 66 -14.32 -2.72 3.20
N GLY A 67 -13.41 -1.94 2.61
CA GLY A 67 -12.91 -2.11 1.25
C GLY A 67 -13.83 -1.57 0.15
N ASP A 68 -14.93 -0.91 0.52
CA ASP A 68 -15.82 -0.24 -0.42
C ASP A 68 -15.27 1.13 -0.82
N ALA A 69 -15.56 1.59 -2.03
CA ALA A 69 -15.10 2.91 -2.46
C ALA A 69 -15.87 3.97 -1.65
N VAL A 70 -15.19 4.82 -0.88
CA VAL A 70 -15.86 5.99 -0.30
C VAL A 70 -16.12 6.93 -1.46
N ALA A 71 -17.31 6.82 -2.03
CA ALA A 71 -17.72 7.68 -3.10
C ALA A 71 -17.94 9.10 -2.55
N ARG A 72 -17.03 9.99 -2.97
CA ARG A 72 -17.14 11.45 -3.15
C ARG A 72 -16.79 12.34 -1.97
#